data_AF-A0A6G0AEC9-F1
#
_entry.id   AF-A0A6G0AEC9-F1
#
_cell.length_a   1.000
_cell.length_b   1.000
_cell.length_c   1.000
_cell.angle_alpha   90.00
_cell.angle_beta   90.00
_cell.angle_gamma   90.00
#
_symmetry.space_group_name_H-M   'P 1'
#
loop_
_entity.id
_entity.type
_entity.pdbx_description
1 polymer ?
#
loop_
_entity_poly.entity_id
_entity_poly.type
_entity_poly.pdbx_seq_one_letter_code
_entity_poly.pdbx_strand_id
1 'polypeptide(L)' 'MNDTSPRIEEMINQIYLKKTGEEKILIALKMFETARDIVISSLPKDLSDKELKKELFLRFYGDEFDDIIQEKIYRRL' A
#
# COMPACT_ATOMS: atom_id res chain seq x y z
N MET A 1 -15.24 -6.51 6.18
CA MET A 1 -14.09 -6.33 7.10
C MET A 1 -14.56 -6.77 8.47
N ASN A 2 -14.18 -7.98 8.92
CA ASN A 2 -14.66 -8.52 10.20
C ASN A 2 -13.97 -7.87 11.41
N ASP A 3 -12.96 -7.06 11.16
CA ASP A 3 -12.16 -6.27 12.10
C ASP A 3 -12.68 -4.84 12.29
N THR A 4 -13.72 -4.44 11.55
CA THR A 4 -14.31 -3.10 11.64
C THR A 4 -15.62 -3.15 12.40
N SER A 5 -15.74 -2.32 13.44
CA SER A 5 -16.99 -2.24 14.20
C SER A 5 -18.13 -1.70 13.32
N PRO A 6 -19.39 -2.12 13.55
CA PRO A 6 -20.55 -1.67 12.76
C PRO A 6 -20.71 -0.15 12.70
N ARG A 7 -20.37 0.56 13.79
CA ARG A 7 -20.39 2.02 13.86
C ARG A 7 -19.44 2.67 12.86
N ILE A 8 -18.23 2.11 12.72
CA ILE A 8 -17.21 2.65 11.81
C ILE A 8 -17.61 2.35 10.37
N GLU A 9 -18.14 1.16 10.09
CA GLU A 9 -18.67 0.80 8.78
C GLU A 9 -19.80 1.75 8.34
N GLU A 10 -20.76 2.02 9.23
CA GLU A 10 -21.85 2.97 8.95
C GLU A 10 -21.32 4.38 8.69
N MET A 11 -20.37 4.87 9.50
CA MET A 11 -19.73 6.16 9.30
C MET A 11 -19.03 6.25 7.93
N ILE A 12 -18.27 5.23 7.56
CA ILE A 12 -17.57 5.17 6.26
C ILE A 12 -18.60 5.20 5.12
N ASN A 13 -19.66 4.40 5.22
CA ASN A 13 -20.72 4.37 4.21
C ASN A 13 -21.37 5.75 4.03
N GLN A 14 -21.66 6.46 5.12
CA GLN A 14 -22.20 7.83 5.06
C GLN A 14 -21.24 8.83 4.39
N ILE A 15 -19.92 8.66 4.56
CA ILE A 15 -18.92 9.49 3.87
C ILE A 15 -18.94 9.20 2.36
N TYR A 16 -18.97 7.93 1.95
CA TYR A 16 -18.99 7.55 0.54
C TYR A 16 -20.31 7.90 -0.16
N LEU A 17 -21.46 7.88 0.54
CA LEU A 17 -22.75 8.29 -0.02
C LEU A 17 -22.79 9.77 -0.41
N LYS A 18 -22.01 10.62 0.28
CA LYS A 18 -21.92 12.05 -0.01
C LYS A 18 -21.00 12.40 -1.19
N LYS A 19 -20.35 11.40 -1.80
CA LYS A 19 -19.36 11.60 -2.88
C LYS A 19 -19.93 11.29 -4.26
N THR A 20 -19.49 12.05 -5.25
CA THR A 20 -19.78 11.76 -6.67
C THR A 20 -19.06 10.50 -7.15
N GLY A 21 -19.41 10.00 -8.34
CA GLY A 21 -18.73 8.86 -8.95
C GLY A 21 -17.25 9.15 -9.21
N GLU A 22 -16.95 10.35 -9.69
CA GLU A 22 -15.60 10.84 -9.99
C GLU A 22 -14.74 10.92 -8.72
N GLU A 23 -15.30 11.44 -7.62
CA GLU A 23 -14.59 11.51 -6.34
C GLU A 23 -14.26 10.12 -5.80
N LYS A 24 -15.15 9.15 -5.99
CA LYS A 24 -14.90 7.75 -5.59
C LYS A 24 -13.76 7.13 -6.41
N ILE A 25 -13.73 7.40 -7.71
CA ILE A 25 -12.62 6.96 -8.57
C ILE A 25 -11.31 7.60 -8.14
N LEU A 26 -11.29 8.91 -7.86
CA LEU A 26 -10.09 9.59 -7.39
C LEU A 26 -9.58 9.03 -6.06
N ILE A 27 -10.48 8.64 -5.15
CA ILE A 27 -10.09 7.95 -3.91
C ILE A 27 -9.43 6.62 -4.25
N ALA A 28 -10.08 5.78 -5.05
CA ALA A 28 -9.54 4.46 -5.43
C ALA A 28 -8.15 4.57 -6.07
N LEU A 29 -7.95 5.54 -6.98
CA LEU A 29 -6.66 5.77 -7.63
C LEU A 29 -5.56 6.19 -6.65
N LYS A 30 -5.89 6.90 -5.57
CA LYS A 30 -4.93 7.35 -4.54
C LYS A 30 -4.61 6.30 -3.48
N MET A 31 -5.37 5.19 -3.42
CA MET A 31 -5.19 4.19 -2.37
C MET A 31 -3.81 3.52 -2.43
N PHE A 32 -3.28 3.28 -3.63
CA PHE A 32 -1.93 2.69 -3.77
C PHE A 32 -0.84 3.61 -3.23
N GLU A 33 -0.87 4.90 -3.60
CA GLU A 33 0.07 5.90 -3.09
C GLU A 33 -0.03 6.00 -1.57
N THR A 34 -1.25 6.04 -1.03
CA THR A 34 -1.49 6.07 0.41
C THR A 34 -0.93 4.84 1.11
N ALA A 35 -1.14 3.64 0.57
CA ALA A 35 -0.59 2.40 1.12
C ALA A 35 0.95 2.40 1.08
N ARG A 36 1.53 2.89 -0.01
CA ARG A 36 2.98 3.04 -0.15
C ARG A 36 3.54 4.01 0.89
N ASP A 37 2.91 5.16 1.11
CA ASP A 37 3.35 6.14 2.10
C ASP A 37 3.31 5.57 3.53
N ILE A 38 2.26 4.80 3.86
CA ILE A 38 2.16 4.09 5.14
C ILE A 38 3.33 3.11 5.30
N VAL A 39 3.63 2.30 4.28
CA VAL A 39 4.77 1.38 4.32
C VAL A 39 6.08 2.13 4.51
N ILE A 40 6.35 3.16 3.70
CA ILE A 40 7.57 3.98 3.80
C ILE A 40 7.72 4.58 5.20
N SER A 41 6.61 5.02 5.81
CA SER A 41 6.65 5.61 7.16
C SER A 41 7.08 4.64 8.26
N SER A 42 6.97 3.32 8.00
CA SER A 42 7.38 2.25 8.92
C SER A 42 8.84 1.81 8.74
N LEU A 43 9.53 2.24 7.68
CA LEU A 43 10.90 1.84 7.37
C LEU A 43 11.94 2.79 8.02
N PRO A 44 13.21 2.34 8.17
CA PRO A 44 14.31 3.22 8.55
C PRO A 44 14.45 4.43 7.62
N LYS A 45 14.81 5.59 8.17
CA LYS A 45 14.85 6.86 7.42
C LYS A 45 16.14 7.08 6.63
N ASP A 46 17.15 6.28 6.90
CA ASP A 46 18.52 6.39 6.38
C ASP A 46 18.83 5.36 5.27
N LEU A 47 17.80 4.71 4.72
CA LEU A 47 17.93 3.81 3.59
C LEU A 47 18.37 4.57 2.33
N SER A 48 19.29 3.97 1.57
CA SER A 48 19.55 4.37 0.20
C SER A 48 18.33 4.09 -0.69
N ASP A 49 18.26 4.73 -1.86
CA ASP A 49 17.19 4.50 -2.84
C ASP A 49 17.04 3.03 -3.24
N LYS A 50 18.17 2.30 -3.30
CA LYS A 50 18.18 0.88 -3.66
C LYS A 50 17.61 0.02 -2.54
N GLU A 51 17.97 0.30 -1.29
CA GLU A 51 17.44 -0.38 -0.12
C GLU A 51 15.95 -0.09 0.05
N LEU A 52 15.52 1.17 -0.12
CA LEU A 52 14.11 1.52 -0.08
C LEU A 52 13.29 0.75 -1.12
N LYS A 53 13.77 0.65 -2.36
CA LYS A 53 13.10 -0.13 -3.41
C LYS A 53 13.04 -1.61 -3.06
N LYS A 54 14.08 -2.17 -2.43
CA LYS A 54 14.12 -3.56 -1.96
C LYS A 54 13.07 -3.81 -0.89
N GLU A 55 13.01 -2.97 0.13
CA GLU A 55 12.03 -3.06 1.22
C GLU A 55 10.59 -2.94 0.70
N LEU A 56 10.35 -2.00 -0.22
CA LEU A 56 9.04 -1.86 -0.85
C LEU A 56 8.66 -3.12 -1.64
N PHE A 57 9.58 -3.66 -2.45
CA PHE A 57 9.32 -4.89 -3.19
C PHE A 57 8.98 -6.04 -2.25
N LEU A 58 9.75 -6.24 -1.18
CA LEU A 58 9.48 -7.30 -0.20
C LEU A 58 8.12 -7.13 0.48
N ARG A 59 7.76 -5.90 0.86
CA ARG A 59 6.52 -5.64 1.59
C ARG A 59 5.26 -5.89 0.75
N PHE A 60 5.33 -5.62 -0.55
CA PHE A 60 4.20 -5.76 -1.46
C PHE A 60 4.16 -7.09 -2.20
N TYR A 61 5.32 -7.70 -2.47
CA TYR A 61 5.44 -8.84 -3.39
C TYR A 61 6.38 -9.95 -2.90
N GLY A 62 7.01 -9.82 -1.74
CA GLY A 62 8.03 -10.79 -1.28
C GLY A 62 7.50 -12.23 -1.26
N ASP A 63 6.27 -12.42 -0.77
CA ASP A 63 5.65 -13.74 -0.66
C ASP A 63 5.20 -14.32 -2.01
N GLU A 64 5.22 -13.54 -3.10
CA GLU A 64 4.81 -13.99 -4.44
C GLU A 64 5.97 -14.64 -5.22
N PHE A 65 7.20 -14.51 -4.75
CA PHE A 65 8.40 -14.95 -5.48
C PHE A 65 9.34 -15.77 -4.60
N ASP A 66 9.93 -16.82 -5.20
CA ASP A 66 11.00 -17.56 -4.55
C ASP A 66 12.31 -16.75 -4.47
N ASP A 67 13.23 -17.20 -3.61
CA ASP A 67 14.51 -16.53 -3.37
C ASP A 67 15.32 -16.31 -4.66
N ILE A 68 15.18 -17.20 -5.65
CA ILE A 68 15.90 -17.11 -6.93
C ILE A 68 15.38 -15.93 -7.75
N ILE A 69 14.06 -15.74 -7.81
CA ILE A 69 13.44 -14.63 -8.53
C ILE A 69 13.66 -13.32 -7.77
N GLN A 70 13.54 -13.32 -6.44
CA GLN A 70 13.81 -12.15 -5.61
C GLN A 70 15.24 -11.63 -5.85
N GLU A 71 16.25 -12.51 -5.84
CA GLU A 71 17.64 -12.11 -6.12
C GLU A 71 17.85 -11.56 -7.52
N LYS A 72 17.17 -12.11 -8.53
CA LYS A 72 17.21 -11.55 -9.89
C LYS A 72 16.63 -10.14 -9.94
N ILE A 73 15.56 -9.88 -9.19
CA ILE A 73 14.94 -8.55 -9.10
C ILE A 73 15.89 -7.59 -8.37
N TYR A 74 16.51 -7.99 -7.26
CA TYR A 74 17.44 -7.14 -6.50
C TYR A 74 18.67 -6.70 -7.29
N ARG A 75 19.18 -7.57 -8.17
CA ARG A 75 20.30 -7.22 -9.05
C ARG A 75 19.95 -6.15 -10.08
N ARG A 76 18.66 -5.94 -10.37
CA ARG A 76 18.17 -4.96 -11.34
C ARG A 76 17.76 -3.63 -10.70
N LEU A 77 17.60 -3.58 -9.38
CA LEU A 77 17.34 -2.36 -8.61
C LEU A 77 18.63 -1.55 -8.38
#